data_AF-A0A2T0AU10-F1
#
_entry.id   AF-A0A2T0AU10-F1
#
_cell.length_a   1.000
_cell.length_b   1.000
_cell.length_c   1.000
_cell.angle_alpha   90.00
_cell.angle_beta   90.00
_cell.angle_gamma   90.00
#
_symmetry.space_group_name_H-M   'P 1'
#
loop_
_entity.id
_entity.type
_entity.pdbx_description
1 polymer ?
#
loop_
_entity_poly.entity_id
_entity_poly.type
_entity_poly.pdbx_seq_one_letter_code
_entity_poly.pdbx_strand_id
1 'polypeptide(L)' 'MQQKGAFEGKLEQLADAIREAKEEWWAAERLFAEVTDPYLVDQAIYMMEAAERKYMYLWKLARSGEYGC' A
#
# COMPACT_ATOMS: atom_id res chain seq x y z
N MET A 1 -24.22 5.28 -23.51
CA MET A 1 -22.79 4.93 -23.48
C MET A 1 -22.01 5.85 -22.52
N GLN A 2 -22.30 5.86 -21.20
CA GLN A 2 -21.71 6.84 -20.27
C GLN A 2 -20.96 6.25 -19.06
N GLN A 3 -20.65 4.94 -19.04
CA GLN A 3 -19.95 4.33 -17.88
C GLN A 3 -18.45 4.10 -18.07
N LYS A 4 -17.89 4.32 -19.27
CA LYS A 4 -16.51 3.91 -19.58
C LYS A 4 -15.43 4.78 -18.93
N GLY A 5 -15.62 6.11 -18.91
CA GLY A 5 -14.62 7.05 -18.39
C GLY A 5 -14.48 7.09 -16.86
N ALA A 6 -15.55 6.76 -16.11
CA ALA A 6 -15.49 6.74 -14.64
C ALA A 6 -14.72 5.51 -14.10
N PHE A 7 -14.73 4.41 -14.85
CA PHE A 7 -14.03 3.18 -14.48
C PHE A 7 -12.52 3.28 -14.74
N GLU A 8 -12.11 3.87 -15.87
CA GLU A 8 -10.70 4.15 -16.17
C GLU A 8 -10.06 5.05 -15.11
N GLY A 9 -10.72 6.13 -14.70
CA GLY A 9 -10.20 7.01 -13.64
C GLY A 9 -10.08 6.33 -12.27
N LYS A 10 -10.93 5.35 -11.96
CA LYS A 10 -10.87 4.59 -10.71
C LYS A 10 -9.73 3.57 -10.70
N LEU A 11 -9.45 2.95 -11.84
CA LEU A 11 -8.31 2.06 -12.02
C LEU A 11 -6.98 2.81 -11.93
N GLU A 12 -6.91 4.01 -12.51
CA GLU A 12 -5.73 4.87 -12.42
C GLU A 12 -5.44 5.29 -10.97
N GLN A 13 -6.47 5.75 -10.25
CA GLN A 13 -6.35 6.05 -8.81
C GLN A 13 -5.90 4.84 -7.98
N LEU A 14 -6.39 3.64 -8.31
CA LEU A 14 -5.99 2.42 -7.63
C LEU A 14 -4.53 2.06 -7.94
N ALA A 15 -4.09 2.23 -9.19
CA ALA A 15 -2.71 2.00 -9.59
C ALA A 15 -1.74 2.98 -8.88
N ASP A 16 -2.15 4.25 -8.77
CA ASP A 16 -1.39 5.25 -8.02
C ASP A 16 -1.30 4.91 -6.53
N ALA A 17 -2.42 4.54 -5.91
CA ALA A 17 -2.43 4.11 -4.51
C ALA A 17 -1.54 2.88 -4.27
N ILE A 18 -1.48 1.93 -5.21
CA ILE A 18 -0.58 0.77 -5.13
C ILE A 18 0.89 1.20 -5.19
N ARG A 19 1.22 2.14 -6.08
CA ARG A 19 2.58 2.67 -6.20
C ARG A 19 3.00 3.39 -4.92
N GLU A 20 2.15 4.27 -4.40
CA GLU A 20 2.40 4.98 -3.14
C GLU A 20 2.57 4.02 -1.97
N ALA A 21 1.68 3.03 -1.82
CA ALA A 21 1.80 2.04 -0.76
C ALA A 21 3.10 1.22 -0.85
N LYS A 22 3.61 0.98 -2.06
CA LYS A 22 4.89 0.30 -2.28
C LYS A 22 6.09 1.19 -1.87
N GLU A 23 6.04 2.47 -2.20
CA GLU A 23 7.07 3.43 -1.81
C GLU A 23 7.09 3.63 -0.29
N GLU A 24 5.92 3.71 0.34
CA GLU A 24 5.77 3.73 1.80
C GLU A 24 6.38 2.48 2.44
N TRP A 25 6.14 1.30 1.87
CA TRP A 25 6.70 0.06 2.39
C TRP A 25 8.23 0.05 2.31
N TRP A 26 8.80 0.44 1.17
CA TRP A 26 10.25 0.58 1.03
C TRP A 26 10.86 1.62 1.97
N ALA A 27 10.15 2.72 2.23
CA ALA A 27 10.59 3.71 3.21
C ALA A 27 10.59 3.14 4.63
N ALA A 28 9.58 2.35 4.99
CA ALA A 28 9.51 1.67 6.28
C ALA A 28 10.60 0.60 6.44
N GLU A 29 10.92 -0.16 5.38
CA GLU A 29 12.05 -1.11 5.39
C GLU A 29 13.39 -0.40 5.62
N ARG A 30 13.62 0.75 4.97
CA ARG A 30 14.82 1.57 5.20
C ARG A 30 14.88 2.09 6.61
N LEU A 31 13.76 2.58 7.13
CA LEU A 31 13.67 3.06 8.51
C LEU A 31 14.01 1.95 9.51
N PHE A 32 13.49 0.74 9.31
CA PHE A 32 13.85 -0.41 10.14
C PHE A 32 15.34 -0.78 10.04
N ALA A 33 15.95 -0.66 8.86
CA ALA A 33 17.37 -0.92 8.68
C ALA A 33 18.26 0.17 9.32
N GLU A 34 17.80 1.41 9.37
CA GLU A 34 18.53 2.56 9.93
C GLU A 34 18.30 2.77 11.43
N VAL A 35 17.20 2.25 11.98
CA VAL A 35 16.88 2.43 13.39
C VAL A 35 17.88 1.67 14.27
N THR A 36 18.53 2.40 15.15
CA THR A 36 19.52 1.86 16.10
C THR A 36 19.02 1.87 17.55
N ASP A 37 17.94 2.62 17.82
CA ASP A 37 17.31 2.70 19.13
C ASP A 37 16.39 1.48 19.35
N PRO A 38 16.67 0.62 20.33
CA PRO A 38 15.85 -0.56 20.64
C PRO A 38 14.38 -0.23 20.93
N TYR A 39 14.07 0.96 21.46
CA TYR A 39 12.69 1.37 21.76
C TYR A 39 11.92 1.84 20.52
N LEU A 40 12.62 2.14 19.43
CA LEU A 40 12.01 2.55 18.16
C LEU A 40 11.94 1.40 17.15
N VAL A 41 12.67 0.31 17.38
CA VAL A 41 12.63 -0.91 16.54
C VAL A 41 11.21 -1.45 16.43
N ASP A 42 10.50 -1.57 17.55
CA ASP A 42 9.11 -2.07 17.56
C ASP A 42 8.18 -1.17 16.74
N GLN A 43 8.37 0.14 16.83
CA GLN A 43 7.61 1.11 16.03
C GLN A 43 7.92 0.95 14.53
N ALA A 44 9.20 0.76 14.18
CA ALA A 44 9.62 0.54 12.80
C ALA A 44 9.06 -0.76 12.22
N ILE A 45 9.04 -1.85 12.99
CA ILE A 45 8.39 -3.12 12.62
C ILE A 45 6.90 -2.90 12.37
N TYR A 46 6.21 -2.22 13.29
CA TYR A 46 4.78 -1.95 13.14
C TYR A 46 4.46 -1.15 11.87
N MET A 47 5.27 -0.12 11.57
CA MET A 47 5.10 0.69 10.35
C MET A 47 5.33 -0.13 9.08
N MET A 48 6.35 -1.00 9.08
CA MET A 48 6.64 -1.90 7.97
C MET A 48 5.48 -2.88 7.72
N GLU A 49 4.98 -3.56 8.76
CA GLU A 49 3.84 -4.48 8.63
C GLU A 49 2.57 -3.76 8.18
N ALA A 50 2.31 -2.55 8.67
CA ALA A 50 1.14 -1.76 8.28
C ALA A 50 1.19 -1.39 6.79
N ALA A 51 2.36 -0.94 6.30
CA ALA A 51 2.56 -0.61 4.90
C ALA A 51 2.45 -1.85 3.99
N GLU A 52 3.02 -2.98 4.40
CA GLU A 52 2.91 -4.25 3.68
C GLU A 52 1.44 -4.70 3.55
N ARG A 53 0.68 -4.67 4.65
CA ARG A 53 -0.75 -5.03 4.64
C ARG A 53 -1.57 -4.10 3.76
N LYS A 54 -1.29 -2.80 3.77
CA LYS A 54 -1.93 -1.80 2.88
C LYS A 54 -1.66 -2.13 1.41
N TYR A 55 -0.40 -2.39 1.04
CA TYR A 55 -0.02 -2.78 -0.31
C TYR A 55 -0.72 -4.06 -0.75
N MET A 56 -0.69 -5.13 0.07
CA MET A 56 -1.37 -6.38 -0.23
C MET A 56 -2.88 -6.20 -0.42
N TYR A 57 -3.52 -5.38 0.40
CA TYR A 57 -4.94 -5.09 0.28
C TYR A 57 -5.27 -4.42 -1.06
N LEU A 58 -4.50 -3.40 -1.45
CA LEU A 58 -4.69 -2.69 -2.72
C LEU A 58 -4.44 -3.61 -3.93
N TRP A 59 -3.45 -4.51 -3.86
CA TRP A 59 -3.24 -5.53 -4.89
C TRP A 59 -4.39 -6.50 -5.03
N LYS A 60 -4.96 -6.93 -3.90
CA LYS A 60 -6.16 -7.78 -3.92
C LYS A 60 -7.32 -7.05 -4.58
N LEU A 61 -7.52 -5.77 -4.24
CA LEU A 61 -8.57 -4.93 -4.81
C LEU A 61 -8.41 -4.75 -6.34
N ALA A 62 -7.19 -4.54 -6.82
CA ALA A 62 -6.90 -4.42 -8.24
C ALA A 62 -7.13 -5.73 -9.00
N ARG A 63 -6.86 -6.87 -8.36
CA ARG A 63 -7.03 -8.20 -8.97
C ARG A 63 -8.48 -8.70 -8.93
N SER A 64 -9.22 -8.40 -7.88
CA SER A 64 -10.61 -8.84 -7.73
C SER A 64 -11.61 -7.94 -8.43
N GLY A 65 -11.23 -6.71 -8.79
CA GLY A 65 -12.09 -5.73 -9.45
C GLY A 65 -13.19 -5.14 -8.56
N GLU A 66 -13.73 -5.92 -7.63
CA GLU A 66 -14.71 -5.51 -6.62
C GLU A 66 -14.54 -6.33 -5.32
N TYR A 67 -15.12 -5.81 -4.25
CA TYR A 67 -14.95 -6.23 -2.86
C TYR A 67 -15.48 -7.64 -2.60
N GLY A 68 -14.62 -8.50 -2.05
CA GLY A 68 -15.04 -9.73 -1.40
C GLY A 68 -15.21 -9.53 0.10
N CYS A 69 -16.29 -8.85 0.48
CA CYS A 69 -17.09 -9.13 1.68
C CYS A 69 -18.45 -8.45 1.52
#